data_AF-W4VJ52-F1
#
_entry.id   AF-W4VJ52-F1
#
_cell.length_a   1.000
_cell.length_b   1.000
_cell.length_c   1.000
_cell.angle_alpha   90.00
_cell.angle_beta   90.00
_cell.angle_gamma   90.00
#
_symmetry.space_group_name_H-M   'P 1'
#
loop_
_entity.id
_entity.type
_entity.pdbx_description
1 polymer ?
#
loop_
_entity_poly.entity_id
_entity_poly.type
_entity_poly.pdbx_seq_one_letter_code
_entity_poly.pdbx_strand_id
1 'polypeptide(L)'
;MIKEVKDSLEARRASVHSKAFNGELTANWRMRNTYGENVDTWISTFRENKKKRKFKNQLDESILNNLFVLPKEWRWIRLNELINASTYGTSAKANDDHSGVPVLRMGNIVDGSIKFTNLKYLPQGHGDIEKLDLEKNDLLFNRTNSYELVGKTARIDNEFENDVTFASYLIRVRLVEKDIFAPYVTEYINSHIGRRILLSMVTQQVGQANINSQKLASLPIPVPPKKELIVISNYLSSLKEKENRLKEIMNLEKGTAQLKQSILNKAFRGELGTNDPSEESALQLLKEVLQAKVI
;
A
#
# COMPACT_ATOMS: atom_id res chain seq x y z
N MET A 1 6.46 -7.58 23.42
CA MET A 1 6.17 -6.14 23.24
C MET A 1 6.05 -5.71 21.77
N ILE A 2 7.11 -5.55 20.96
CA ILE A 2 7.00 -5.03 19.57
C ILE A 2 6.13 -5.90 18.66
N LYS A 3 6.22 -7.23 18.76
CA LYS A 3 5.41 -8.16 17.97
C LYS A 3 3.92 -8.08 18.36
N GLU A 4 3.61 -8.09 19.65
CA GLU A 4 2.23 -7.96 20.16
C GLU A 4 1.58 -6.63 19.77
N VAL A 5 2.34 -5.53 19.77
CA VAL A 5 1.86 -4.23 19.28
C VAL A 5 1.54 -4.29 17.78
N LYS A 6 2.36 -4.95 16.97
CA LYS A 6 2.08 -5.15 15.54
C LYS A 6 0.83 -5.99 15.31
N ASP A 7 0.71 -7.11 16.02
CA ASP A 7 -0.44 -8.01 15.91
C ASP A 7 -1.75 -7.30 16.32
N SER A 8 -1.69 -6.47 17.38
CA SER A 8 -2.80 -5.62 17.82
C SER A 8 -3.18 -4.54 16.79
N LEU A 9 -2.19 -3.90 16.14
CA LEU A 9 -2.43 -2.92 15.07
C LEU A 9 -3.08 -3.58 13.86
N GLU A 10 -2.62 -4.76 13.44
CA GLU A 10 -3.21 -5.49 12.32
C GLU A 10 -4.66 -5.91 12.60
N ALA A 11 -4.94 -6.41 13.80
CA ALA A 11 -6.31 -6.75 14.22
C ALA A 11 -7.23 -5.52 14.25
N ARG A 12 -6.74 -4.39 14.78
CA ARG A 12 -7.47 -3.12 14.80
C ARG A 12 -7.74 -2.62 13.38
N ARG A 13 -6.75 -2.67 12.49
CA ARG A 13 -6.88 -2.28 11.08
C ARG A 13 -7.93 -3.13 10.37
N ALA A 14 -7.88 -4.44 10.55
CA ALA A 14 -8.87 -5.35 9.99
C ALA A 14 -10.30 -5.03 10.47
N SER A 15 -10.47 -4.75 11.76
CA SER A 15 -11.75 -4.35 12.34
C SER A 15 -12.27 -3.03 11.75
N VAL A 16 -11.41 -2.00 11.65
CA VAL A 16 -11.78 -0.72 11.05
C VAL A 16 -12.15 -0.87 9.58
N HIS A 17 -11.35 -1.59 8.80
CA HIS A 17 -11.67 -1.86 7.39
C HIS A 17 -12.99 -2.61 7.24
N SER A 18 -13.27 -3.60 8.09
CA SER A 18 -14.56 -4.31 8.06
C SER A 18 -15.71 -3.33 8.21
N LYS A 19 -15.66 -2.51 9.27
CA LYS A 19 -16.67 -1.47 9.55
C LYS A 19 -16.76 -0.42 8.44
N ALA A 20 -15.63 -0.05 7.85
CA ALA A 20 -15.57 0.96 6.79
C ALA A 20 -16.25 0.48 5.51
N PHE A 21 -16.11 -0.80 5.17
CA PHE A 21 -16.56 -1.34 3.89
C PHE A 21 -17.91 -2.07 3.97
N ASN A 22 -18.40 -2.36 5.17
CA ASN A 22 -19.77 -2.81 5.42
C ASN A 22 -20.74 -1.69 5.85
N GLY A 23 -20.23 -0.47 6.03
CA GLY A 23 -21.01 0.71 6.35
C GLY A 23 -21.35 0.90 7.83
N GLU A 24 -20.83 0.07 8.74
CA GLU A 24 -20.98 0.27 10.20
C GLU A 24 -20.21 1.50 10.69
N LEU A 25 -19.03 1.79 10.11
CA LEU A 25 -18.17 2.90 10.53
C LEU A 25 -18.90 4.25 10.52
N THR A 26 -19.74 4.44 9.51
CA THR A 26 -20.49 5.67 9.25
C THR A 26 -21.98 5.53 9.52
N ALA A 27 -22.44 4.46 10.19
CA ALA A 27 -23.87 4.25 10.46
C ALA A 27 -24.53 5.46 11.17
N ASN A 28 -23.89 5.97 12.22
CA ASN A 28 -24.35 7.17 12.94
C ASN A 28 -24.30 8.43 12.08
N TRP A 29 -23.29 8.55 11.22
CA TRP A 29 -23.18 9.68 10.30
C TRP A 29 -24.32 9.64 9.27
N ARG A 30 -24.63 8.46 8.72
CA ARG A 30 -25.69 8.24 7.74
C ARG A 30 -27.08 8.60 8.29
N MET A 31 -27.38 8.19 9.52
CA MET A 31 -28.65 8.55 10.19
C MET A 31 -28.85 10.07 10.34
N ARG A 32 -27.75 10.82 10.52
CA ARG A 32 -27.79 12.29 10.68
C ARG A 32 -27.70 13.04 9.36
N ASN A 33 -27.30 12.36 8.29
CA ASN A 33 -26.99 12.95 6.99
C ASN A 33 -27.72 12.21 5.87
N THR A 34 -29.01 11.93 6.07
CA THR A 34 -29.95 11.49 5.03
C THR A 34 -30.18 12.61 4.01
N TYR A 35 -29.15 12.91 3.21
CA TYR A 35 -29.20 13.89 2.14
C TYR A 35 -29.38 13.19 0.79
N GLY A 36 -30.25 13.74 -0.05
CA GLY A 36 -30.77 13.16 -1.30
C GLY A 36 -29.79 12.94 -2.46
N GLU A 37 -28.50 12.76 -2.21
CA GLU A 37 -27.59 12.21 -3.24
C GLU A 37 -27.80 10.70 -3.31
N ASN A 38 -28.55 10.27 -4.32
CA ASN A 38 -28.71 8.87 -4.63
C ASN A 38 -27.41 8.34 -5.25
N VAL A 39 -26.83 7.30 -4.64
CA VAL A 39 -25.66 6.60 -5.17
C VAL A 39 -25.87 6.14 -6.61
N ASP A 40 -27.09 5.75 -6.98
CA ASP A 40 -27.43 5.32 -8.34
C ASP A 40 -27.33 6.48 -9.34
N THR A 41 -27.74 7.69 -8.94
CA THR A 41 -27.58 8.89 -9.77
C THR A 41 -26.11 9.21 -9.97
N TRP A 42 -25.32 9.21 -8.88
CA TRP A 42 -23.88 9.46 -8.98
C TRP A 42 -23.17 8.42 -9.86
N ILE A 43 -23.52 7.13 -9.68
CA ILE A 43 -23.01 6.03 -10.50
C ILE A 43 -23.36 6.23 -11.97
N SER A 44 -24.59 6.63 -12.27
CA SER A 44 -25.02 6.87 -13.64
C SER A 44 -24.22 8.00 -14.30
N THR A 45 -23.99 9.10 -13.57
CA THR A 45 -23.22 10.25 -14.07
C THR A 45 -21.81 9.87 -14.52
N PHE A 46 -21.05 9.11 -13.71
CA PHE A 46 -19.70 8.74 -14.14
C PHE A 46 -19.67 7.59 -15.16
N ARG A 47 -20.73 6.77 -15.25
CA ARG A 47 -20.86 5.75 -16.31
C ARG A 47 -21.04 6.38 -17.69
N GLU A 48 -21.82 7.46 -17.78
CA GLU A 48 -22.06 8.19 -19.04
C GLU A 48 -20.79 8.88 -19.56
N ASN A 49 -20.04 9.52 -18.66
CA ASN A 49 -18.83 10.26 -19.00
C ASN A 49 -17.62 9.37 -19.34
N LYS A 50 -17.76 8.06 -19.20
CA LYS A 50 -16.66 7.13 -19.30
C LYS A 50 -16.57 6.48 -20.68
N LYS A 51 -15.33 6.36 -21.17
CA LYS A 51 -15.02 5.60 -22.39
C LYS A 51 -15.36 4.11 -22.20
N LYS A 52 -16.16 3.56 -23.11
CA LYS A 52 -16.45 2.11 -23.16
C LYS A 52 -15.18 1.32 -23.43
N ARG A 53 -15.01 0.18 -22.74
CA ARG A 53 -13.85 -0.71 -22.90
C ARG A 53 -14.33 -2.15 -22.98
N LYS A 54 -13.58 -3.00 -23.69
CA LYS A 54 -13.82 -4.44 -23.70
C LYS A 54 -13.55 -4.98 -22.28
N PHE A 55 -14.60 -5.51 -21.67
CA PHE A 55 -14.57 -6.10 -20.35
C PHE A 55 -15.20 -7.48 -20.40
N LYS A 56 -14.50 -8.47 -19.89
CA LYS A 56 -15.03 -9.81 -19.65
C LYS A 56 -14.98 -10.05 -18.15
N ASN A 57 -16.16 -10.19 -17.53
CA ASN A 57 -16.23 -10.57 -16.13
C ASN A 57 -15.55 -11.93 -15.94
N GLN A 58 -14.61 -12.00 -14.99
CA GLN A 58 -13.90 -13.21 -14.58
C GLN A 58 -14.08 -13.53 -13.09
N LEU A 59 -14.99 -12.83 -12.41
CA LEU A 59 -15.42 -13.16 -11.06
C LEU A 59 -16.48 -14.26 -11.13
N ASP A 60 -16.29 -15.31 -10.33
CA ASP A 60 -17.28 -16.35 -10.07
C ASP A 60 -18.51 -15.73 -9.35
N GLU A 61 -19.71 -15.98 -9.88
CA GLU A 61 -20.96 -15.42 -9.34
C GLU A 61 -21.27 -15.90 -7.92
N SER A 62 -20.81 -17.10 -7.54
CA SER A 62 -20.95 -17.61 -6.18
C SER A 62 -20.29 -16.70 -5.14
N ILE A 63 -19.25 -15.95 -5.54
CA ILE A 63 -18.60 -14.99 -4.65
C ILE A 63 -19.55 -13.84 -4.32
N LEU A 64 -20.33 -13.35 -5.29
CA LEU A 64 -21.30 -12.27 -5.08
C LEU A 64 -22.39 -12.67 -4.10
N ASN A 65 -22.87 -13.91 -4.20
CA ASN A 65 -23.91 -14.46 -3.32
C ASN A 65 -23.44 -14.60 -1.86
N ASN A 66 -22.11 -14.69 -1.65
CA ASN A 66 -21.50 -14.79 -0.34
C ASN A 66 -21.00 -13.44 0.20
N LEU A 67 -21.26 -12.33 -0.49
CA LEU A 67 -20.97 -11.00 0.04
C LEU A 67 -21.96 -10.63 1.14
N PHE A 68 -21.48 -9.83 2.09
CA PHE A 68 -22.33 -9.27 3.13
C PHE A 68 -23.32 -8.26 2.54
N VAL A 69 -24.44 -8.10 3.23
CA VAL A 69 -25.47 -7.14 2.88
C VAL A 69 -24.96 -5.73 3.15
N LEU A 70 -25.06 -4.87 2.14
CA LEU A 70 -24.71 -3.46 2.27
C LEU A 70 -25.89 -2.64 2.83
N PRO A 71 -25.62 -1.44 3.39
CA PRO A 71 -26.65 -0.46 3.63
C PRO A 71 -27.48 -0.19 2.37
N LYS A 72 -28.76 0.18 2.54
CA LYS A 72 -29.72 0.37 1.43
C LYS A 72 -29.24 1.43 0.43
N GLU A 73 -28.48 2.41 0.90
CA GLU A 73 -27.95 3.53 0.13
C GLU A 73 -26.65 3.21 -0.60
N TRP A 74 -26.11 1.99 -0.46
CA TRP A 74 -24.84 1.57 -1.06
C TRP A 74 -25.09 0.60 -2.21
N ARG A 75 -24.11 0.47 -3.10
CA ARG A 75 -24.15 -0.49 -4.21
C ARG A 75 -22.85 -1.27 -4.32
N TRP A 76 -22.96 -2.56 -4.62
CA TRP A 76 -21.85 -3.29 -5.20
C TRP A 76 -21.73 -2.93 -6.67
N ILE A 77 -20.59 -2.38 -7.07
CA ILE A 77 -20.24 -2.16 -8.48
C ILE A 77 -18.93 -2.87 -8.80
N ARG A 78 -18.66 -3.14 -10.08
CA ARG A 78 -17.35 -3.70 -10.46
C ARG A 78 -16.30 -2.61 -10.53
N LEU A 79 -15.06 -2.91 -10.15
CA LEU A 79 -13.93 -1.99 -10.33
C LEU A 79 -13.85 -1.53 -11.78
N ASN A 80 -14.15 -2.40 -12.74
CA ASN A 80 -14.24 -2.10 -14.16
C ASN A 80 -15.04 -0.83 -14.42
N GLU A 81 -16.11 -0.56 -13.67
CA GLU A 81 -16.98 0.61 -13.85
C GLU A 81 -16.31 1.92 -13.42
N LEU A 82 -15.36 1.85 -12.48
CA LEU A 82 -14.56 2.97 -12.02
C LEU A 82 -13.31 3.22 -12.87
N ILE A 83 -12.84 2.27 -13.67
CA ILE A 83 -11.58 2.42 -14.44
C ILE A 83 -11.76 3.35 -15.65
N ASN A 84 -11.11 4.51 -15.66
CA ASN A 84 -11.00 5.36 -16.85
C ASN A 84 -9.93 4.82 -17.82
N ALA A 85 -8.73 4.53 -17.32
CA ALA A 85 -7.63 3.97 -18.10
C ALA A 85 -6.90 2.88 -17.33
N SER A 86 -6.31 1.92 -18.04
CA SER A 86 -5.48 0.89 -17.43
C SER A 86 -4.42 0.44 -18.42
N THR A 87 -3.18 0.38 -17.95
CA THR A 87 -1.97 0.21 -18.77
C THR A 87 -1.01 -0.74 -18.05
N TYR A 88 -0.40 -1.65 -18.79
CA TYR A 88 0.65 -2.53 -18.29
C TYR A 88 1.99 -1.79 -18.37
N GLY A 89 2.88 -2.04 -17.40
CA GLY A 89 4.21 -1.45 -17.41
C GLY A 89 5.12 -2.02 -18.49
N THR A 90 6.32 -1.45 -18.61
CA THR A 90 7.33 -1.86 -19.60
C THR A 90 7.95 -3.22 -19.27
N SER A 91 8.24 -4.01 -20.31
CA SER A 91 9.11 -5.20 -20.24
C SER A 91 10.55 -4.93 -20.68
N ALA A 92 10.88 -3.66 -21.01
CA ALA A 92 12.22 -3.26 -21.38
C ALA A 92 13.21 -3.47 -20.22
N LYS A 93 14.46 -3.75 -20.57
CA LYS A 93 15.52 -4.05 -19.59
C LYS A 93 15.96 -2.76 -18.93
N ALA A 94 15.57 -2.58 -17.66
CA ALA A 94 16.04 -1.49 -16.82
C ALA A 94 17.44 -1.81 -16.22
N ASN A 95 18.23 -0.78 -15.95
CA ASN A 95 19.61 -0.88 -15.43
C ASN A 95 19.79 -0.03 -14.15
N ASP A 96 21.03 0.09 -13.67
CA ASP A 96 21.40 0.87 -12.48
C ASP A 96 21.89 2.30 -12.82
N ASP A 97 21.67 2.76 -14.05
CA ASP A 97 22.09 4.09 -14.48
C ASP A 97 21.14 5.16 -13.96
N HIS A 98 21.54 5.84 -12.89
CA HIS A 98 20.77 6.87 -12.21
C HIS A 98 20.49 8.12 -13.08
N SER A 99 21.13 8.27 -14.24
CA SER A 99 20.82 9.36 -15.19
C SER A 99 19.54 9.08 -16.00
N GLY A 100 19.03 7.85 -15.98
CA GLY A 100 17.83 7.43 -16.68
C GLY A 100 16.52 7.78 -15.96
N VAL A 101 15.40 7.29 -16.52
CA VAL A 101 14.05 7.47 -15.96
C VAL A 101 13.73 6.32 -15.00
N PRO A 102 13.33 6.59 -13.74
CA PRO A 102 13.09 5.56 -12.75
C PRO A 102 11.94 4.63 -13.12
N VAL A 103 12.08 3.35 -12.76
CA VAL A 103 11.12 2.27 -13.00
C VAL A 103 10.68 1.68 -11.67
N LEU A 104 9.41 1.89 -11.31
CA LEU A 104 8.77 1.24 -10.17
C LEU A 104 8.53 -0.24 -10.45
N ARG A 105 8.84 -1.08 -9.47
CA ARG A 105 8.73 -2.55 -9.53
C ARG A 105 7.91 -3.08 -8.37
N MET A 106 7.65 -4.39 -8.37
CA MET A 106 6.87 -5.08 -7.32
C MET A 106 7.34 -4.77 -5.88
N GLY A 107 8.64 -4.61 -5.66
CA GLY A 107 9.21 -4.28 -4.35
C GLY A 107 9.00 -2.85 -3.88
N ASN A 108 8.58 -1.94 -4.78
CA ASN A 108 8.31 -0.55 -4.44
C ASN A 108 6.90 -0.36 -3.86
N ILE A 109 6.02 -1.36 -3.96
CA ILE A 109 4.68 -1.33 -3.35
C ILE A 109 4.77 -1.88 -1.93
N VAL A 110 4.65 -1.00 -0.94
CA VAL A 110 4.76 -1.35 0.49
C VAL A 110 3.60 -0.72 1.25
N ASP A 111 2.81 -1.55 1.94
CA ASP A 111 1.68 -1.13 2.79
C ASP A 111 0.67 -0.16 2.12
N GLY A 112 0.50 -0.32 0.81
CA GLY A 112 -0.41 0.50 0.03
C GLY A 112 0.14 1.88 -0.38
N SER A 113 1.46 2.08 -0.25
CA SER A 113 2.17 3.28 -0.70
C SER A 113 3.38 2.90 -1.56
N ILE A 114 3.89 3.86 -2.32
CA ILE A 114 5.11 3.69 -3.11
C ILE A 114 6.34 4.08 -2.28
N LYS A 115 7.37 3.23 -2.31
CA LYS A 115 8.70 3.50 -1.77
C LYS A 115 9.70 3.63 -2.91
N PHE A 116 10.34 4.79 -3.01
CA PHE A 116 11.34 5.12 -4.03
C PHE A 116 12.73 4.63 -3.61
N THR A 117 12.85 3.35 -3.29
CA THR A 117 14.10 2.71 -2.89
C THR A 117 14.45 1.59 -3.88
N ASN A 118 15.75 1.31 -4.04
CA ASN A 118 16.24 0.25 -4.94
C ASN A 118 15.62 0.32 -6.35
N LEU A 119 15.62 1.51 -6.94
CA LEU A 119 15.07 1.77 -8.27
C LEU A 119 16.00 1.21 -9.36
N LYS A 120 15.41 0.91 -10.52
CA LYS A 120 16.13 0.70 -11.78
C LYS A 120 15.68 1.76 -12.77
N TYR A 121 16.42 1.93 -13.85
CA TYR A 121 16.21 3.05 -14.76
C TYR A 121 16.11 2.58 -16.21
N LEU A 122 15.24 3.23 -16.98
CA LEU A 122 15.25 3.17 -18.43
C LEU A 122 16.14 4.29 -18.99
N PRO A 123 16.79 4.10 -20.15
CA PRO A 123 17.49 5.19 -20.83
C PRO A 123 16.56 6.38 -21.08
N GLN A 124 17.10 7.60 -21.02
CA GLN A 124 16.38 8.81 -21.41
C GLN A 124 15.88 8.69 -22.87
N GLY A 125 14.68 9.19 -23.15
CA GLY A 125 14.07 9.14 -24.48
C GLY A 125 13.60 7.75 -24.95
N HIS A 126 13.60 6.73 -24.07
CA HIS A 126 13.03 5.42 -24.38
C HIS A 126 11.52 5.54 -24.71
N GLY A 127 11.09 4.96 -25.84
CA GLY A 127 9.74 5.15 -26.38
C GLY A 127 8.58 4.59 -25.53
N ASP A 128 8.87 3.83 -24.47
CA ASP A 128 7.85 3.43 -23.49
C ASP A 128 7.51 4.53 -22.47
N ILE A 129 8.41 5.50 -22.25
CA ILE A 129 8.25 6.50 -21.18
C ILE A 129 6.92 7.25 -21.33
N GLU A 130 6.62 7.73 -22.53
CA GLU A 130 5.39 8.50 -22.81
C GLU A 130 4.10 7.73 -22.48
N LYS A 131 4.11 6.40 -22.60
CA LYS A 131 2.93 5.55 -22.35
C LYS A 131 2.76 5.20 -20.87
N LEU A 132 3.80 5.43 -20.08
CA LEU A 132 3.93 4.98 -18.70
C LEU A 132 3.90 6.13 -17.70
N ASP A 133 3.36 7.27 -18.12
CA ASP A 133 3.06 8.42 -17.27
C ASP A 133 2.41 8.00 -15.95
N LEU A 134 2.78 8.67 -14.86
CA LEU A 134 2.15 8.50 -13.56
C LEU A 134 1.62 9.84 -13.08
N GLU A 135 0.33 9.87 -12.77
CA GLU A 135 -0.32 11.02 -12.20
C GLU A 135 -0.66 10.76 -10.73
N LYS A 136 -0.80 11.84 -9.97
CA LYS A 136 -1.43 11.78 -8.64
C LYS A 136 -2.77 11.05 -8.74
N ASN A 137 -3.03 10.19 -7.74
CA ASN A 137 -4.19 9.30 -7.62
C ASN A 137 -4.27 8.16 -8.64
N ASP A 138 -3.24 7.92 -9.45
CA ASP A 138 -3.10 6.63 -10.13
C ASP A 138 -2.87 5.50 -9.13
N LEU A 139 -3.40 4.32 -9.45
CA LEU A 139 -3.17 3.10 -8.67
C LEU A 139 -2.18 2.20 -9.40
N LEU A 140 -1.13 1.74 -8.70
CA LEU A 140 -0.23 0.70 -9.18
C LEU A 140 -0.57 -0.62 -8.50
N PHE A 141 -1.06 -1.56 -9.29
CA PHE A 141 -1.46 -2.89 -8.87
C PHE A 141 -0.38 -3.92 -9.19
N ASN A 142 0.05 -4.70 -8.20
CA ASN A 142 1.01 -5.78 -8.40
C ASN A 142 0.34 -7.01 -8.98
N ARG A 143 0.50 -7.23 -10.30
CA ARG A 143 -0.16 -8.35 -11.00
C ARG A 143 0.58 -9.67 -10.93
N THR A 144 1.83 -9.70 -10.49
CA THR A 144 2.65 -10.92 -10.48
C THR A 144 3.60 -10.93 -9.30
N ASN A 145 3.42 -11.88 -8.38
CA ASN A 145 4.25 -12.05 -7.20
C ASN A 145 4.03 -13.44 -6.59
N SER A 146 4.51 -13.70 -5.36
CA SER A 146 4.03 -14.82 -4.55
C SER A 146 2.52 -14.70 -4.29
N TYR A 147 1.87 -15.80 -3.89
CA TYR A 147 0.43 -15.84 -3.65
C TYR A 147 -0.03 -14.83 -2.59
N GLU A 148 0.78 -14.60 -1.56
CA GLU A 148 0.49 -13.70 -0.45
C GLU A 148 0.70 -12.24 -0.83
N LEU A 149 1.58 -11.97 -1.81
CA LEU A 149 2.01 -10.63 -2.19
C LEU A 149 1.35 -10.12 -3.47
N VAL A 150 0.77 -11.01 -4.28
CA VAL A 150 0.04 -10.63 -5.49
C VAL A 150 -1.17 -9.78 -5.10
N GLY A 151 -1.48 -8.82 -5.95
CA GLY A 151 -2.64 -7.96 -5.78
C GLY A 151 -2.47 -6.78 -4.81
N LYS A 152 -1.31 -6.66 -4.16
CA LYS A 152 -0.97 -5.44 -3.41
C LYS A 152 -1.07 -4.23 -4.33
N THR A 153 -1.71 -3.18 -3.85
CA THR A 153 -1.97 -1.98 -4.65
C THR A 153 -1.46 -0.76 -3.91
N ALA A 154 -0.76 0.15 -4.57
CA ALA A 154 -0.39 1.43 -3.99
C ALA A 154 -1.01 2.58 -4.79
N ARG A 155 -1.31 3.67 -4.08
CA ARG A 155 -1.72 4.94 -4.69
C ARG A 155 -0.50 5.83 -4.91
N ILE A 156 -0.48 6.56 -6.02
CA ILE A 156 0.44 7.68 -6.23
C ILE A 156 -0.07 8.89 -5.45
N ASP A 157 0.64 9.27 -4.38
CA ASP A 157 0.21 10.33 -3.47
C ASP A 157 0.56 11.74 -3.95
N ASN A 158 1.65 11.88 -4.72
CA ASN A 158 2.21 13.15 -5.13
C ASN A 158 2.30 13.27 -6.65
N GLU A 159 2.33 14.49 -7.14
CA GLU A 159 2.75 14.77 -8.52
C GLU A 159 4.26 14.61 -8.63
N PHE A 160 4.73 14.27 -9.82
CA PHE A 160 6.16 14.14 -10.10
C PHE A 160 6.62 15.29 -10.99
N GLU A 161 7.73 15.91 -10.62
CA GLU A 161 8.39 16.93 -11.45
C GLU A 161 9.09 16.30 -12.67
N ASN A 162 9.54 15.04 -12.52
CA ASN A 162 10.22 14.27 -13.56
C ASN A 162 9.46 12.98 -13.85
N ASP A 163 9.66 12.41 -15.04
CA ASP A 163 9.01 11.16 -15.42
C ASP A 163 9.35 10.02 -14.45
N VAL A 164 8.32 9.22 -14.13
CA VAL A 164 8.46 7.98 -13.39
C VAL A 164 7.65 6.93 -14.12
N THR A 165 8.29 5.80 -14.43
CA THR A 165 7.67 4.68 -15.14
C THR A 165 7.52 3.47 -14.23
N PHE A 166 6.98 2.37 -14.75
CA PHE A 166 6.75 1.14 -13.99
C PHE A 166 6.91 -0.11 -14.84
N ALA A 167 7.34 -1.20 -14.21
CA ALA A 167 7.61 -2.48 -14.87
C ALA A 167 6.32 -3.27 -15.16
N SER A 168 6.37 -4.20 -16.11
CA SER A 168 5.24 -5.02 -16.60
C SER A 168 4.62 -5.97 -15.56
N TYR A 169 5.25 -6.11 -14.40
CA TYR A 169 4.69 -6.77 -13.20
C TYR A 169 3.66 -5.90 -12.48
N LEU A 170 3.55 -4.62 -12.86
CA LEU A 170 2.58 -3.67 -12.35
C LEU A 170 1.56 -3.31 -13.45
N ILE A 171 0.34 -3.01 -13.00
CA ILE A 171 -0.72 -2.44 -13.83
C ILE A 171 -1.06 -1.08 -13.24
N ARG A 172 -1.00 -0.03 -14.06
CA ARG A 172 -1.59 1.27 -13.71
C ARG A 172 -3.10 1.20 -13.91
N VAL A 173 -3.84 1.72 -12.94
CA VAL A 173 -5.29 1.90 -13.01
C VAL A 173 -5.60 3.36 -12.66
N ARG A 174 -6.11 4.09 -13.65
CA ARG A 174 -6.58 5.46 -13.50
C ARG A 174 -8.10 5.43 -13.38
N LEU A 175 -8.63 5.93 -12.27
CA LEU A 175 -10.07 5.90 -12.00
C LEU A 175 -10.77 7.14 -12.56
N VAL A 176 -12.08 7.04 -12.81
CA VAL A 176 -12.96 8.22 -12.91
C VAL A 176 -13.02 8.91 -11.55
N GLU A 177 -13.23 10.23 -11.51
CA GLU A 177 -13.23 11.02 -10.26
C GLU A 177 -12.08 10.59 -9.31
N LYS A 178 -10.86 10.48 -9.86
CA LYS A 178 -9.73 9.80 -9.17
C LYS A 178 -9.43 10.35 -7.78
N ASP A 179 -9.63 11.65 -7.56
CA ASP A 179 -9.41 12.28 -6.25
C ASP A 179 -10.35 11.78 -5.16
N ILE A 180 -11.51 11.25 -5.56
CA ILE A 180 -12.55 10.73 -4.66
C ILE A 180 -12.40 9.22 -4.50
N PHE A 181 -12.25 8.48 -5.61
CA PHE A 181 -12.24 7.02 -5.55
C PHE A 181 -10.87 6.42 -5.19
N ALA A 182 -9.75 7.02 -5.60
CA ALA A 182 -8.43 6.41 -5.39
C ALA A 182 -8.07 6.17 -3.91
N PRO A 183 -8.29 7.11 -2.97
CA PRO A 183 -8.07 6.85 -1.54
C PRO A 183 -8.88 5.64 -1.03
N TYR A 184 -10.17 5.59 -1.39
CA TYR A 184 -11.10 4.55 -0.95
C TYR A 184 -10.76 3.17 -1.54
N VAL A 185 -10.62 3.11 -2.87
CA VAL A 185 -10.40 1.87 -3.61
C VAL A 185 -9.06 1.24 -3.24
N THR A 186 -8.01 2.03 -3.02
CA THR A 186 -6.71 1.52 -2.58
C THR A 186 -6.82 0.83 -1.22
N GLU A 187 -7.49 1.45 -0.25
CA GLU A 187 -7.68 0.84 1.06
C GLU A 187 -8.59 -0.38 0.99
N TYR A 188 -9.64 -0.36 0.15
CA TYR A 188 -10.51 -1.52 -0.05
C TYR A 188 -9.77 -2.71 -0.63
N ILE A 189 -9.01 -2.54 -1.72
CA ILE A 189 -8.26 -3.63 -2.36
C ILE A 189 -7.25 -4.25 -1.38
N ASN A 190 -6.60 -3.42 -0.55
CA ASN A 190 -5.63 -3.91 0.44
C ASN A 190 -6.26 -4.41 1.75
N SER A 191 -7.56 -4.19 1.96
CA SER A 191 -8.28 -4.72 3.13
C SER A 191 -8.38 -6.23 3.09
N HIS A 192 -8.61 -6.87 4.24
CA HIS A 192 -8.84 -8.32 4.31
C HIS A 192 -10.01 -8.78 3.42
N ILE A 193 -11.07 -7.97 3.28
CA ILE A 193 -12.23 -8.26 2.43
C ILE A 193 -11.82 -8.26 0.95
N GLY A 194 -11.25 -7.15 0.48
CA GLY A 194 -10.83 -7.00 -0.91
C GLY A 194 -9.76 -8.02 -1.29
N ARG A 195 -8.76 -8.22 -0.43
CA ARG A 195 -7.71 -9.23 -0.62
C ARG A 195 -8.27 -10.64 -0.71
N ARG A 196 -9.23 -11.03 0.15
CA ARG A 196 -9.82 -12.38 0.11
C ARG A 196 -10.49 -12.66 -1.24
N ILE A 197 -11.30 -11.71 -1.74
CA ILE A 197 -11.97 -11.83 -3.04
C ILE A 197 -10.95 -11.82 -4.19
N LEU A 198 -9.94 -10.96 -4.08
CA LEU A 198 -8.91 -10.86 -5.10
C LEU A 198 -8.08 -12.15 -5.21
N LEU A 199 -7.72 -12.75 -4.07
CA LEU A 199 -6.95 -13.98 -4.02
C LEU A 199 -7.73 -15.20 -4.53
N SER A 200 -9.05 -15.24 -4.37
CA SER A 200 -9.87 -16.32 -4.96
C SER A 200 -9.90 -16.28 -6.50
N MET A 201 -9.50 -15.17 -7.12
CA MET A 201 -9.37 -15.04 -8.56
C MET A 201 -7.94 -15.32 -9.07
N VAL A 202 -6.97 -15.64 -8.22
CA VAL A 202 -5.57 -15.84 -8.65
C VAL A 202 -5.44 -17.01 -9.63
N THR A 203 -4.62 -16.82 -10.67
CA THR A 203 -4.08 -17.96 -11.44
C THR A 203 -2.68 -18.27 -10.93
N GLN A 204 -2.46 -19.50 -10.48
CA GLN A 204 -1.15 -19.96 -10.03
C GLN A 204 -0.40 -20.64 -11.19
N GLN A 205 0.86 -20.26 -11.39
CA GLN A 205 1.76 -20.82 -12.39
C GLN A 205 3.13 -20.99 -11.74
N VAL A 206 3.61 -22.23 -11.63
CA VAL A 206 4.93 -22.67 -11.11
C VAL A 206 5.71 -21.58 -10.36
N GLY A 207 5.48 -21.46 -9.05
CA GLY A 207 6.20 -20.53 -8.17
C GLY A 207 5.73 -19.06 -8.20
N GLN A 208 4.78 -18.70 -9.07
CA GLN A 208 4.22 -17.35 -9.16
C GLN A 208 2.68 -17.35 -9.21
N ALA A 209 2.10 -16.30 -8.65
CA ALA A 209 0.68 -16.00 -8.70
C ALA A 209 0.44 -14.81 -9.64
N ASN A 210 -0.61 -14.89 -10.46
CA ASN A 210 -0.96 -13.85 -11.42
C ASN A 210 -2.41 -13.40 -11.28
N ILE A 211 -2.62 -12.09 -11.41
CA ILE A 211 -3.95 -11.48 -11.57
C ILE A 211 -3.86 -10.51 -12.76
N ASN A 212 -4.53 -10.87 -13.86
CA ASN A 212 -4.57 -10.01 -15.04
C ASN A 212 -5.52 -8.81 -14.84
N SER A 213 -5.47 -7.85 -15.77
CA SER A 213 -6.31 -6.64 -15.74
C SER A 213 -7.81 -6.91 -15.73
N GLN A 214 -8.29 -7.98 -16.40
CA GLN A 214 -9.71 -8.33 -16.45
C GLN A 214 -10.21 -8.89 -15.12
N LYS A 215 -9.39 -9.71 -14.44
CA LYS A 215 -9.66 -10.20 -13.08
C LYS A 215 -9.70 -9.05 -12.08
N LEU A 216 -8.70 -8.17 -12.13
CA LEU A 216 -8.68 -6.96 -11.32
C LEU A 216 -9.94 -6.11 -11.56
N ALA A 217 -10.28 -5.85 -12.82
CA ALA A 217 -11.48 -5.10 -13.18
C ALA A 217 -12.79 -5.79 -12.75
N SER A 218 -12.78 -7.10 -12.51
CA SER A 218 -13.95 -7.85 -12.05
C SER A 218 -14.20 -7.74 -10.54
N LEU A 219 -13.26 -7.20 -9.76
CA LEU A 219 -13.39 -7.06 -8.31
C LEU A 219 -14.64 -6.23 -7.95
N PRO A 220 -15.55 -6.75 -7.08
CA PRO A 220 -16.68 -5.98 -6.59
C PRO A 220 -16.21 -4.98 -5.54
N ILE A 221 -16.69 -3.74 -5.63
CA ILE A 221 -16.37 -2.62 -4.74
C ILE A 221 -17.68 -2.14 -4.09
N PRO A 222 -17.75 -2.02 -2.76
CA PRO A 222 -18.91 -1.44 -2.09
C PRO A 222 -18.81 0.08 -2.21
N VAL A 223 -19.79 0.71 -2.84
CA VAL A 223 -19.78 2.16 -3.08
C VAL A 223 -20.91 2.83 -2.30
N PRO A 224 -20.57 3.65 -1.28
CA PRO A 224 -21.49 4.58 -0.64
C PRO A 224 -21.87 5.77 -1.55
N PRO A 225 -22.87 6.58 -1.16
CA PRO A 225 -23.04 7.93 -1.68
C PRO A 225 -21.75 8.77 -1.56
N LYS A 226 -21.57 9.71 -2.49
CA LYS A 226 -20.32 10.48 -2.66
C LYS A 226 -19.79 11.11 -1.37
N LYS A 227 -20.65 11.82 -0.62
CA LYS A 227 -20.27 12.47 0.64
C LYS A 227 -19.81 11.46 1.69
N GLU A 228 -20.51 10.33 1.81
CA GLU A 228 -20.15 9.27 2.75
C GLU A 228 -18.82 8.61 2.37
N LEU A 229 -18.56 8.40 1.06
CA LEU A 229 -17.28 7.89 0.56
C LEU A 229 -16.11 8.77 0.97
N ILE A 230 -16.27 10.10 0.86
CA ILE A 230 -15.25 11.07 1.28
C ILE A 230 -15.00 10.99 2.79
N VAL A 231 -16.05 10.90 3.60
CA VAL A 231 -15.93 10.77 5.06
C VAL A 231 -15.17 9.49 5.45
N ILE A 232 -15.49 8.36 4.83
CA ILE A 232 -14.79 7.09 5.06
C ILE A 232 -13.32 7.21 4.63
N SER A 233 -13.08 7.78 3.45
CA SER A 233 -11.72 7.96 2.90
C SER A 233 -10.84 8.80 3.81
N ASN A 234 -11.38 9.89 4.36
CA ASN A 234 -10.66 10.76 5.29
C ASN A 234 -10.36 10.04 6.61
N TYR A 235 -11.32 9.27 7.13
CA TYR A 235 -11.12 8.46 8.33
C TYR A 235 -9.99 7.44 8.15
N LEU A 236 -10.03 6.69 7.03
CA LEU A 236 -9.03 5.67 6.71
C LEU A 236 -7.64 6.29 6.50
N SER A 237 -7.57 7.43 5.81
CA SER A 237 -6.31 8.15 5.57
C SER A 237 -5.69 8.63 6.90
N SER A 238 -6.48 9.24 7.78
CA SER A 238 -6.01 9.66 9.11
C SER A 238 -5.53 8.49 9.97
N LEU A 239 -6.20 7.34 9.91
CA LEU A 239 -5.74 6.14 10.61
C LEU A 239 -4.40 5.65 10.06
N LYS A 240 -4.25 5.59 8.74
CA LYS A 240 -3.01 5.17 8.07
C LYS A 240 -1.83 6.08 8.42
N GLU A 241 -2.05 7.39 8.48
CA GLU A 241 -1.02 8.34 8.91
C GLU A 241 -0.55 8.06 10.35
N LYS A 242 -1.49 7.80 11.27
CA LYS A 242 -1.16 7.44 12.65
C LYS A 242 -0.39 6.12 12.71
N GLU A 243 -0.81 5.11 11.95
CA GLU A 243 -0.09 3.83 11.86
C GLU A 243 1.34 4.01 11.32
N ASN A 244 1.52 4.85 10.30
CA ASN A 244 2.84 5.14 9.73
C ASN A 244 3.74 5.83 10.76
N ARG A 245 3.23 6.84 11.48
CA ARG A 245 3.97 7.51 12.57
C ARG A 245 4.38 6.53 13.67
N LEU A 246 3.48 5.63 14.06
CA LEU A 246 3.80 4.59 15.04
C LEU A 246 4.91 3.65 14.54
N LYS A 247 4.84 3.21 13.28
CA LYS A 247 5.89 2.37 12.67
C LYS A 247 7.25 3.09 12.62
N GLU A 248 7.26 4.39 12.34
CA GLU A 248 8.47 5.21 12.34
C GLU A 248 9.08 5.29 13.75
N ILE A 249 8.27 5.58 14.77
CA ILE A 249 8.72 5.61 16.17
C ILE A 249 9.30 4.25 16.58
N MET A 250 8.62 3.15 16.27
CA MET A 250 9.11 1.79 16.58
C MET A 250 10.45 1.46 15.89
N ASN A 251 10.64 1.94 14.65
CA ASN A 251 11.91 1.77 13.94
C ASN A 251 13.04 2.61 14.56
N LEU A 252 12.74 3.83 15.00
CA LEU A 252 13.69 4.68 15.72
C LEU A 252 14.12 4.04 17.03
N GLU A 253 13.17 3.55 17.84
CA GLU A 253 13.48 2.83 19.09
C GLU A 253 14.42 1.66 18.86
N LYS A 254 14.14 0.82 17.84
CA LYS A 254 15.02 -0.30 17.49
C LYS A 254 16.42 0.17 17.08
N GLY A 255 16.51 1.24 16.28
CA GLY A 255 17.77 1.84 15.87
C GLY A 255 18.57 2.38 17.07
N THR A 256 17.91 3.05 18.02
CA THR A 256 18.59 3.55 19.24
C THR A 256 19.09 2.41 20.12
N ALA A 257 18.34 1.32 20.26
CA ALA A 257 18.78 0.16 21.02
C ALA A 257 20.03 -0.49 20.40
N GLN A 258 20.04 -0.64 19.06
CA GLN A 258 21.20 -1.15 18.32
C GLN A 258 22.40 -0.20 18.42
N LEU A 259 22.17 1.11 18.32
CA LEU A 259 23.22 2.12 18.46
C LEU A 259 23.81 2.09 19.87
N LYS A 260 22.99 2.03 20.92
CA LYS A 260 23.45 1.89 22.32
C LYS A 260 24.29 0.63 22.49
N GLN A 261 23.84 -0.51 21.96
CA GLN A 261 24.60 -1.75 22.01
C GLN A 261 25.93 -1.65 21.25
N SER A 262 25.93 -1.02 20.07
CA SER A 262 27.17 -0.79 19.30
C SER A 262 28.13 0.16 20.02
N ILE A 263 27.62 1.23 20.64
CA ILE A 263 28.42 2.18 21.44
C ILE A 263 29.00 1.46 22.65
N LEU A 264 28.19 0.72 23.43
CA LEU A 264 28.69 -0.05 24.57
C LEU A 264 29.76 -1.05 24.13
N ASN A 265 29.53 -1.81 23.06
CA ASN A 265 30.52 -2.75 22.53
C ASN A 265 31.82 -2.05 22.12
N LYS A 266 31.74 -0.89 21.45
CA LYS A 266 32.92 -0.10 21.07
C LYS A 266 33.60 0.54 22.29
N ALA A 267 32.84 0.98 23.30
CA ALA A 267 33.36 1.50 24.57
C ALA A 267 34.16 0.43 25.33
N PHE A 268 33.59 -0.77 25.49
CA PHE A 268 34.25 -1.91 26.14
C PHE A 268 35.47 -2.42 25.39
N ARG A 269 35.59 -2.14 24.08
CA ARG A 269 36.76 -2.47 23.26
C ARG A 269 37.80 -1.35 23.19
N GLY A 270 37.54 -0.19 23.81
CA GLY A 270 38.42 0.99 23.71
C GLY A 270 38.43 1.66 22.33
N GLU A 271 37.48 1.33 21.46
CA GLU A 271 37.39 1.84 20.08
C GLU A 271 36.68 3.21 19.99
N LEU A 272 36.16 3.73 21.10
CA LEU A 272 35.47 5.04 21.14
C LEU A 272 36.40 6.24 21.41
N GLY A 273 37.72 6.04 21.44
CA GLY A 273 38.67 7.15 21.42
C GLY A 273 38.55 8.10 22.62
N THR A 274 38.20 7.61 23.81
CA THR A 274 38.24 8.39 25.06
C THR A 274 39.63 8.41 25.70
N ASN A 275 40.69 8.13 24.94
CA ASN A 275 42.05 8.09 25.48
C ASN A 275 42.54 9.52 25.75
N ASP A 276 42.43 9.98 27.00
CA ASP A 276 43.60 10.65 27.60
C ASP A 276 44.70 9.57 27.68
N PRO A 277 45.89 9.76 27.08
CA PRO A 277 46.97 8.78 27.14
C PRO A 277 47.41 8.42 28.57
N SER A 278 47.00 9.20 29.58
CA SER A 278 47.24 8.95 30.99
C SER A 278 46.14 8.15 31.71
N GLU A 279 44.98 7.94 31.08
CA GLU A 279 43.88 7.14 31.66
C GLU A 279 44.02 5.65 31.28
N GLU A 280 43.99 4.77 32.28
CA GLU A 280 44.05 3.32 32.08
C GLU A 280 42.77 2.77 31.41
N SER A 281 42.91 1.79 30.52
CA SER A 281 41.76 1.22 29.81
C SER A 281 40.76 0.57 30.79
N ALA A 282 39.46 0.73 30.54
CA ALA A 282 38.40 0.12 31.35
C ALA A 282 38.52 -1.42 31.47
N LEU A 283 39.16 -2.07 30.49
CA LEU A 283 39.48 -3.50 30.49
C LEU A 283 40.57 -3.86 31.51
N GLN A 284 41.54 -2.97 31.73
CA GLN A 284 42.61 -3.11 32.71
C GLN A 284 42.04 -2.98 34.13
N LEU A 285 41.25 -1.91 34.37
CA LEU A 285 40.52 -1.68 35.62
C LEU A 285 39.59 -2.85 35.97
N LEU A 286 38.87 -3.41 34.98
CA LEU A 286 38.01 -4.57 35.22
C LEU A 286 38.80 -5.82 35.62
N LYS A 287 39.96 -6.07 34.99
CA LYS A 287 40.83 -7.19 35.37
C LYS A 287 41.34 -7.03 36.80
N GLU A 288 41.75 -5.83 37.19
CA GLU A 288 42.24 -5.55 38.54
C GLU A 288 41.16 -5.71 39.61
N VAL A 289 39.95 -5.19 39.36
CA VAL A 289 38.82 -5.36 40.29
C VAL A 289 38.42 -6.84 40.42
N LEU A 290 38.48 -7.61 39.33
CA LEU A 290 38.20 -9.05 39.38
C LEU A 290 39.30 -9.83 40.10
N GLN A 291 40.57 -9.42 39.98
CA GLN A 291 41.67 -10.02 40.73
C GLN A 291 41.64 -9.66 42.22
N ALA A 292 41.21 -8.45 42.57
CA ALA A 292 41.08 -7.99 43.96
C ALA A 292 39.90 -8.65 44.71
N LYS A 293 38.90 -9.20 44.01
CA LYS A 293 37.76 -9.92 44.61
C LYS A 293 38.01 -11.42 44.85
N VAL A 294 39.18 -11.93 44.45
CA VAL A 294 39.57 -13.35 44.58
C VAL A 294 40.48 -13.59 45.81
N ILE A 295 40.62 -12.59 46.68
CA ILE A 295 41.34 -12.68 47.97
C ILE A 295 40.35 -12.55 49.12
#